data_AF-A0A1A7NU18-F1
#
_entry.id   AF-A0A1A7NU18-F1
#
_cell.length_a   1.000
_cell.length_b   1.000
_cell.length_c   1.000
_cell.angle_alpha   90.00
_cell.angle_beta   90.00
_cell.angle_gamma   90.00
#
_symmetry.space_group_name_H-M   'P 1'
#
loop_
_entity.id
_entity.type
_entity.pdbx_description
1 polymer ?
#
loop_
_entity_poly.entity_id
_entity_poly.type
_entity_poly.pdbx_seq_one_letter_code
_entity_poly.pdbx_strand_id
1 'polypeptide(L)'
;MWISPKFHLLVIRTFDAVVNKSQTMDPMIALNDPVYLRSALLTYSEKVLELKPKAEAFDRLATKAQGSMNLTNAAKHLQMQPKMFIQFLFSHRWIYKRVGSKPWIAYQDKLQIGYLEHKANPYEDKDGNLKISEQVLVTAKGLVKLSEMLNKAVEL
;
A
#
# COMPACT_ATOMS: atom_id res chain seq x y z
N MET A 1 -65.74 -1.48 6.79
CA MET A 1 -64.82 -0.72 7.67
C MET A 1 -63.42 -1.23 7.41
N TRP A 2 -62.70 -0.57 6.50
CA TRP A 2 -61.34 -0.98 6.15
C TRP A 2 -60.36 -0.13 6.98
N ILE A 3 -59.57 -0.85 7.77
CA ILE A 3 -58.31 -0.44 8.41
C ILE A 3 -58.47 0.31 9.74
N SER A 4 -57.93 -0.27 10.82
CA SER A 4 -57.91 0.32 12.16
C SER A 4 -56.92 1.49 12.26
N PRO A 5 -57.16 2.49 13.13
CA PRO A 5 -56.26 3.64 13.30
C PRO A 5 -54.79 3.25 13.59
N LYS A 6 -54.59 2.15 14.31
CA LYS A 6 -53.26 1.63 14.64
C LYS A 6 -52.49 1.13 13.42
N PHE A 7 -53.19 0.52 12.46
CA PHE A 7 -52.56 0.08 11.20
C PHE A 7 -52.17 1.27 10.34
N HIS A 8 -53.01 2.31 10.28
CA HIS A 8 -52.71 3.53 9.51
C HIS A 8 -51.42 4.21 10.01
N LEU A 9 -51.27 4.37 11.32
CA LEU A 9 -50.05 4.91 11.92
C LEU A 9 -48.82 4.04 11.67
N LEU A 10 -49.00 2.72 11.66
CA LEU A 10 -47.91 1.79 11.39
C LEU A 10 -47.42 1.93 9.94
N VAL A 11 -48.34 2.01 8.97
CA VAL A 11 -48.00 2.22 7.55
C VAL A 11 -47.29 3.54 7.34
N ILE A 12 -47.78 4.64 7.93
CA ILE A 12 -47.13 5.96 7.84
C ILE A 12 -45.70 5.88 8.39
N ARG A 13 -45.53 5.32 9.60
CA ARG A 13 -44.21 5.21 10.23
C ARG A 13 -43.25 4.30 9.46
N THR A 14 -43.72 3.19 8.90
CA THR A 14 -42.86 2.31 8.10
C THR A 14 -42.49 2.96 6.77
N PHE A 15 -43.41 3.71 6.16
CA PHE A 15 -43.15 4.47 4.95
C PHE A 15 -42.12 5.57 5.21
N ASP A 16 -42.31 6.39 6.25
CA ASP A 16 -41.36 7.44 6.66
C ASP A 16 -39.98 6.87 7.01
N ALA A 17 -39.93 5.72 7.68
CA ALA A 17 -38.67 5.05 8.00
C ALA A 17 -37.92 4.56 6.75
N VAL A 18 -38.64 4.05 5.74
CA VAL A 18 -38.04 3.60 4.47
C VAL A 18 -37.58 4.78 3.62
N VAL A 19 -38.37 5.86 3.56
CA VAL A 19 -38.04 7.10 2.84
C VAL A 19 -36.82 7.80 3.46
N ASN A 20 -36.75 7.90 4.80
CA ASN A 20 -35.60 8.51 5.47
C ASN A 20 -34.32 7.66 5.37
N LYS A 21 -34.43 6.32 5.28
CA LYS A 21 -33.27 5.44 5.06
C LYS A 21 -32.68 5.55 3.65
N SER A 22 -33.47 6.04 2.68
CA SER A 22 -33.07 6.19 1.28
C SER A 22 -32.67 7.63 0.92
N GLN A 23 -32.80 8.59 1.83
CA GLN A 23 -32.15 9.91 1.74
C GLN A 23 -30.69 9.84 2.20
N THR A 24 -29.90 8.96 1.60
CA THR A 24 -28.48 9.28 1.42
C THR A 24 -28.45 10.34 0.33
N MET A 25 -28.19 11.60 0.68
CA MET A 25 -28.09 12.69 -0.31
C MET A 25 -27.24 12.22 -1.48
N ASP A 26 -27.79 12.24 -2.70
CA ASP A 26 -27.02 11.90 -3.88
C ASP A 26 -25.73 12.73 -3.88
N PRO A 27 -24.54 12.12 -3.97
CA PRO A 27 -23.27 12.83 -3.81
C PRO A 27 -23.13 13.96 -4.84
N MET A 28 -23.80 13.82 -5.99
CA MET A 28 -23.85 14.83 -7.05
C MET A 28 -24.72 16.05 -6.69
N ILE A 29 -25.78 15.87 -5.88
CA ILE A 29 -26.67 16.95 -5.42
C ILE A 29 -26.02 17.67 -4.22
N ALA A 30 -25.37 16.93 -3.32
CA ALA A 30 -24.63 17.50 -2.19
C ALA A 30 -23.43 18.35 -2.64
N LEU A 31 -22.75 17.98 -3.73
CA LEU A 31 -21.66 18.77 -4.32
C LEU A 31 -22.11 20.11 -4.95
N ASN A 32 -23.41 20.32 -5.15
CA ASN A 32 -23.92 21.58 -5.71
C ASN A 32 -24.26 22.62 -4.62
N ASP A 33 -24.26 22.23 -3.33
CA ASP A 33 -24.44 23.15 -2.21
C ASP A 33 -23.09 23.83 -1.86
N PRO A 34 -22.99 25.17 -1.97
CA PRO A 34 -21.77 25.92 -1.67
C PRO A 34 -21.26 25.75 -0.23
N VAL A 35 -22.15 25.49 0.74
CA VAL A 35 -21.77 25.34 2.15
C VAL A 35 -21.15 23.97 2.39
N TYR A 36 -21.74 22.92 1.81
CA TYR A 36 -21.23 21.56 1.88
C TYR A 36 -19.88 21.42 1.16
N LEU A 37 -19.73 22.04 -0.01
CA LEU A 37 -18.45 22.05 -0.72
C LEU A 37 -17.33 22.67 0.11
N ARG A 38 -17.59 23.81 0.75
CA ARG A 38 -16.59 24.52 1.57
C ARG A 38 -16.18 23.71 2.78
N SER A 39 -17.13 23.11 3.50
CA SER A 39 -16.82 22.29 4.68
C SER A 39 -16.06 21.03 4.29
N ALA A 40 -16.47 20.34 3.21
CA ALA A 40 -15.75 19.19 2.69
C ALA A 40 -14.31 19.56 2.29
N LEU A 41 -14.12 20.63 1.49
CA LEU A 41 -12.79 21.10 1.09
C LEU A 41 -11.92 21.45 2.29
N LEU A 42 -12.48 22.12 3.31
CA LEU A 42 -11.77 22.45 4.54
C LEU A 42 -11.29 21.17 5.24
N THR A 43 -12.20 20.22 5.49
CA THR A 43 -11.86 18.95 6.15
C THR A 43 -10.81 18.15 5.37
N TYR A 44 -10.90 18.10 4.04
CA TYR A 44 -9.87 17.44 3.22
C TYR A 44 -8.53 18.17 3.28
N SER A 45 -8.54 19.50 3.26
CA SER A 45 -7.31 20.30 3.35
C SER A 45 -6.59 20.10 4.68
N GLU A 46 -7.33 20.03 5.79
CA GLU A 46 -6.80 19.76 7.12
C GLU A 46 -6.17 18.35 7.18
N LYS A 47 -6.87 17.32 6.70
CA LYS A 47 -6.34 15.96 6.63
C LYS A 47 -5.06 15.87 5.79
N VAL A 48 -5.02 16.58 4.66
CA VAL A 48 -3.81 16.62 3.81
C VAL A 48 -2.65 17.33 4.51
N LEU A 49 -2.92 18.40 5.26
CA LEU A 49 -1.90 19.10 6.05
C LEU A 49 -1.34 18.25 7.19
N GLU A 50 -2.15 17.40 7.82
CA GLU A 50 -1.69 16.45 8.84
C GLU A 50 -0.84 15.31 8.27
N LEU A 51 -1.18 14.81 7.08
CA LEU A 51 -0.51 13.66 6.47
C LEU A 51 0.83 14.02 5.82
N LYS A 52 0.98 15.23 5.27
CA LYS A 52 2.22 15.73 4.66
C LYS A 52 3.46 15.64 5.57
N PRO A 53 3.47 16.19 6.80
CA PRO A 53 4.65 16.14 7.65
C PRO A 53 5.01 14.71 8.08
N LYS A 54 4.01 13.81 8.19
CA LYS A 54 4.25 12.39 8.46
C LYS A 54 4.95 11.72 7.28
N ALA A 55 4.48 11.95 6.06
CA ALA A 55 5.13 11.45 4.85
C ALA A 55 6.56 11.99 4.70
N GLU A 56 6.77 13.29 4.89
CA GLU A 56 8.10 13.90 4.82
C GLU A 56 9.06 13.40 5.91
N ALA A 57 8.56 13.16 7.13
CA ALA A 57 9.36 12.57 8.20
C ALA A 57 9.77 11.13 7.86
N PHE A 58 8.85 10.34 7.29
CA PHE A 58 9.16 9.00 6.78
C PHE A 58 10.19 9.04 5.66
N ASP A 59 10.05 9.97 4.69
CA ASP A 59 11.00 10.14 3.60
C ASP A 59 12.39 10.57 4.11
N ARG A 60 12.45 11.45 5.12
CA ARG A 60 13.71 11.83 5.77
C ARG A 60 14.34 10.67 6.54
N LEU A 61 13.56 9.88 7.26
CA LEU A 61 14.06 8.68 7.95
C LEU A 61 14.54 7.62 6.95
N ALA A 62 13.80 7.42 5.87
CA ALA A 62 14.21 6.55 4.77
C ALA A 62 15.50 7.04 4.10
N THR A 63 15.64 8.35 3.89
CA THR A 63 16.86 8.94 3.32
C THR A 63 18.07 8.83 4.26
N LYS A 64 17.84 8.90 5.59
CA LYS A 64 18.89 8.76 6.61
C LYS A 64 19.23 7.31 6.96
N ALA A 65 18.35 6.35 6.70
CA ALA A 65 18.61 4.93 6.85
C ALA A 65 19.51 4.44 5.69
N GLN A 66 20.79 4.77 5.77
CA GLN A 66 21.84 4.38 4.82
C GLN A 66 22.18 2.89 4.94
N GLY A 67 21.23 2.04 4.56
CA GLY A 67 21.43 0.60 4.59
C GLY A 67 20.42 -0.14 3.72
N SER A 68 20.86 -0.58 2.55
CA SER A 68 20.12 -1.55 1.75
C SER A 68 20.13 -2.90 2.47
N MET A 69 18.95 -3.51 2.63
CA MET A 69 18.79 -4.74 3.39
C MET A 69 18.43 -5.91 2.50
N ASN A 70 18.82 -7.12 2.91
CA ASN A 70 18.46 -8.32 2.14
C ASN A 70 16.93 -8.54 2.13
N LEU A 71 16.44 -9.30 1.13
CA LEU A 71 15.01 -9.57 0.95
C LEU A 71 14.34 -10.16 2.21
N THR A 72 15.07 -10.98 2.98
CA THR A 72 14.55 -11.60 4.21
C THR A 72 14.34 -10.59 5.33
N ASN A 73 15.29 -9.68 5.52
CA ASN A 73 15.20 -8.62 6.51
C ASN A 73 14.15 -7.59 6.09
N ALA A 74 14.09 -7.25 4.80
CA ALA A 74 13.02 -6.42 4.25
C ALA A 74 11.62 -6.99 4.56
N ALA A 75 11.44 -8.29 4.35
CA ALA A 75 10.18 -8.95 4.69
C ALA A 75 9.84 -8.84 6.18
N LYS A 76 10.82 -9.05 7.07
CA LYS A 76 10.63 -8.89 8.53
C LYS A 76 10.27 -7.45 8.91
N HIS A 77 10.91 -6.45 8.30
CA HIS A 77 10.59 -5.04 8.53
C HIS A 77 9.17 -4.69 8.08
N LEU A 78 8.69 -5.29 6.99
CA LEU A 78 7.32 -5.15 6.51
C LEU A 78 6.34 -6.11 7.19
N GLN A 79 6.76 -6.82 8.24
CA GLN A 79 5.96 -7.79 9.00
C GLN A 79 5.35 -8.91 8.13
N MET A 80 6.02 -9.28 7.04
CA MET A 80 5.62 -10.36 6.14
C MET A 80 6.49 -11.60 6.29
N GLN A 81 5.92 -12.76 6.01
CA GLN A 81 6.71 -13.98 5.86
C GLN A 81 7.65 -13.85 4.64
N PRO A 82 8.96 -14.15 4.75
CA PRO A 82 9.92 -13.99 3.65
C PRO A 82 9.51 -14.70 2.35
N LYS A 83 8.94 -15.91 2.45
CA LYS A 83 8.45 -16.66 1.29
C LYS A 83 7.34 -15.91 0.53
N MET A 84 6.36 -15.39 1.27
CA MET A 84 5.24 -14.61 0.71
C MET A 84 5.74 -13.30 0.09
N PHE A 85 6.65 -12.61 0.78
CA PHE A 85 7.25 -11.37 0.28
C PHE A 85 8.02 -11.58 -1.03
N ILE A 86 8.85 -12.62 -1.12
CA ILE A 86 9.58 -12.95 -2.36
C ILE A 86 8.61 -13.30 -3.48
N GLN A 87 7.54 -14.05 -3.20
CA GLN A 87 6.50 -14.36 -4.19
C GLN A 87 5.78 -13.09 -4.67
N PHE A 88 5.48 -12.16 -3.75
CA PHE A 88 4.88 -10.87 -4.05
C PHE A 88 5.79 -10.03 -4.96
N LEU A 89 7.10 -9.95 -4.67
CA LEU A 89 8.06 -9.26 -5.52
C LEU A 89 8.16 -9.90 -6.91
N PHE A 90 8.10 -11.23 -6.98
CA PHE A 90 8.11 -11.94 -8.25
C PHE A 90 6.85 -11.65 -9.09
N SER A 91 5.66 -11.73 -8.48
CA SER A 91 4.40 -11.47 -9.17
C SER A 91 4.27 -10.03 -9.67
N HIS A 92 4.82 -9.06 -8.93
CA HIS A 92 4.81 -7.64 -9.31
C HIS A 92 5.99 -7.24 -10.20
N ARG A 93 6.78 -8.20 -10.72
CA ARG A 93 7.94 -7.96 -11.58
C ARG A 93 8.99 -7.03 -10.95
N TRP A 94 9.27 -7.21 -9.66
CA TRP A 94 10.40 -6.57 -9.00
C TRP A 94 11.67 -7.41 -9.11
N ILE A 95 11.51 -8.72 -9.01
CA ILE A 95 12.58 -9.70 -9.15
C ILE A 95 12.17 -10.83 -10.09
N TYR A 96 13.16 -11.52 -10.63
CA TYR A 96 12.98 -12.72 -11.44
C TYR A 96 14.12 -13.72 -11.19
N LYS A 97 13.94 -14.94 -11.68
CA LYS A 97 14.98 -15.97 -11.73
C LYS A 97 15.25 -16.34 -13.18
N ARG A 98 16.54 -16.46 -13.53
CA ARG A 98 16.95 -17.07 -14.80
C ARG A 98 16.83 -18.58 -14.68
N VAL A 99 16.50 -19.24 -15.78
CA VAL A 99 16.47 -20.70 -15.87
C VAL A 99 17.86 -21.24 -15.50
N GLY A 100 17.91 -22.19 -14.55
CA GLY A 100 19.17 -22.77 -14.05
C GLY A 100 20.00 -21.88 -13.10
N SER A 101 19.58 -20.64 -12.85
CA SER A 101 20.29 -19.74 -11.91
C SER A 101 19.72 -19.86 -10.49
N LYS A 102 20.62 -19.87 -9.50
CA LYS A 102 20.27 -19.89 -8.07
C LYS A 102 19.85 -18.50 -7.55
N PRO A 103 20.58 -17.40 -7.80
CA PRO A 103 20.23 -16.10 -7.24
C PRO A 103 19.00 -15.46 -7.89
N TRP A 104 18.25 -14.70 -7.08
CA TRP A 104 17.25 -13.75 -7.57
C TRP A 104 17.94 -12.57 -8.24
N ILE A 105 17.32 -12.03 -9.28
CA ILE A 105 17.82 -10.87 -10.02
C ILE A 105 16.73 -9.80 -10.01
N ALA A 106 17.11 -8.54 -9.83
CA ALA A 106 16.18 -7.41 -9.90
C ALA A 106 15.94 -7.01 -11.36
N TYR A 107 14.73 -6.54 -11.68
CA TYR A 107 14.51 -5.91 -12.98
C TYR A 107 15.24 -4.56 -13.06
N GLN A 108 15.72 -4.22 -14.27
CA GLN A 108 16.55 -3.04 -14.51
C GLN A 108 15.84 -1.72 -14.15
N ASP A 109 14.53 -1.65 -14.35
CA ASP A 109 13.72 -0.47 -14.01
C ASP A 109 13.74 -0.19 -12.49
N LYS A 110 13.70 -1.25 -11.66
CA LYS A 110 13.77 -1.11 -10.19
C LYS A 110 15.16 -0.73 -9.70
N LEU A 111 16.20 -1.16 -10.41
CA LEU A 111 17.58 -0.73 -10.14
C LEU A 111 17.77 0.75 -10.50
N GLN A 112 17.31 1.17 -11.67
CA GLN A 112 17.47 2.54 -12.16
C GLN A 112 16.74 3.56 -11.29
N ILE A 113 15.55 3.21 -10.78
CA ILE A 113 14.79 4.07 -9.86
C ILE A 113 15.41 4.06 -8.44
N GLY A 114 16.29 3.11 -8.14
CA GLY A 114 16.93 2.96 -6.83
C GLY A 114 16.02 2.33 -5.77
N TYR A 115 15.05 1.50 -6.17
CA TYR A 115 14.24 0.73 -5.23
C TYR A 115 14.95 -0.54 -4.76
N LEU A 116 15.73 -1.14 -5.67
CA LEU A 116 16.56 -2.31 -5.41
C LEU A 116 17.99 -1.98 -5.77
N GLU A 117 18.93 -2.65 -5.14
CA GLU A 117 20.36 -2.57 -5.43
C GLU A 117 20.95 -3.98 -5.52
N HIS A 118 22.03 -4.12 -6.29
CA HIS A 118 22.83 -5.35 -6.32
C HIS A 118 24.13 -5.12 -5.59
N LYS A 119 24.44 -6.04 -4.68
CA LYS A 119 25.74 -6.10 -4.01
C LYS A 119 26.46 -7.38 -4.41
N ALA A 120 27.65 -7.23 -4.96
CA ALA A 120 28.56 -8.34 -5.21
C ALA A 120 29.19 -8.78 -3.89
N ASN A 121 28.94 -10.01 -3.48
CA ASN A 121 29.58 -10.63 -2.33
C ASN A 121 30.51 -11.74 -2.83
N PRO A 122 31.82 -11.65 -2.57
CA PRO A 122 32.72 -12.76 -2.83
C PRO A 122 32.38 -13.91 -1.86
N TYR A 123 32.37 -15.13 -2.37
CA TYR A 123 32.25 -16.35 -1.58
C TYR A 123 33.25 -17.38 -2.09
N GLU A 124 33.77 -18.19 -1.18
CA GLU A 124 34.66 -19.29 -1.52
C GLU A 124 33.80 -20.54 -1.77
N ASP A 125 33.98 -21.18 -2.92
CA ASP A 125 33.32 -22.44 -3.22
C ASP A 125 33.96 -23.60 -2.43
N LYS A 126 33.30 -24.75 -2.41
CA LYS A 126 33.81 -25.96 -1.74
C LYS A 126 35.18 -26.41 -2.24
N ASP A 127 35.53 -26.02 -3.47
CA ASP A 127 36.81 -26.32 -4.12
C ASP A 127 37.89 -25.25 -3.85
N GLY A 128 37.66 -24.29 -2.95
CA GLY A 128 38.62 -23.22 -2.61
C GLY A 128 38.70 -22.08 -3.63
N ASN A 129 37.84 -22.10 -4.66
CA ASN A 129 37.81 -21.06 -5.68
C ASN A 129 36.97 -19.86 -5.24
N LEU A 130 37.53 -18.65 -5.36
CA LEU A 130 36.81 -17.41 -5.12
C LEU A 130 35.81 -17.16 -6.27
N LYS A 131 34.53 -17.16 -5.93
CA LYS A 131 33.42 -16.82 -6.82
C LYS A 131 32.72 -15.57 -6.32
N ILE A 132 32.08 -14.85 -7.23
CA ILE A 132 31.29 -13.66 -6.91
C ILE A 132 29.81 -14.03 -7.08
N SER A 133 29.03 -13.84 -6.01
CA SER A 133 27.57 -13.92 -6.09
C SER A 133 26.98 -12.53 -5.99
N GLU A 134 26.05 -12.20 -6.88
CA GLU A 134 25.25 -10.99 -6.78
C GLU A 134 24.06 -11.24 -5.85
N GLN A 135 23.82 -10.30 -4.93
CA GLN A 135 22.70 -10.32 -4.01
C GLN A 135 21.81 -9.09 -4.21
N VAL A 136 20.50 -9.31 -4.30
CA VAL A 136 19.50 -8.24 -4.32
C VAL A 136 19.27 -7.71 -2.90
N LEU A 137 19.35 -6.39 -2.77
CA LEU A 137 19.03 -5.64 -1.57
C LEU A 137 17.88 -4.67 -1.86
N VAL A 138 17.06 -4.42 -0.85
CA VAL A 138 15.99 -3.43 -0.88
C VAL A 138 16.49 -2.15 -0.21
N THR A 139 16.38 -1.04 -0.92
CA THR A 139 16.75 0.28 -0.37
C THR A 139 15.63 0.80 0.53
N ALA A 140 15.91 1.84 1.31
CA ALA A 140 14.87 2.50 2.09
C ALA A 140 13.72 3.04 1.20
N LYS A 141 14.07 3.59 0.03
CA LYS A 141 13.10 4.04 -0.99
C LYS A 141 12.24 2.88 -1.50
N GLY A 142 12.84 1.71 -1.72
CA GLY A 142 12.13 0.50 -2.10
C GLY A 142 11.17 0.03 -1.01
N LEU A 143 11.59 0.05 0.26
CA LEU A 143 10.74 -0.34 1.39
C LEU A 143 9.50 0.54 1.54
N VAL A 144 9.65 1.87 1.41
CA VAL A 144 8.51 2.79 1.43
C VAL A 144 7.53 2.41 0.33
N LYS A 145 8.03 2.22 -0.90
CA LYS A 145 7.16 1.90 -2.02
C LYS A 145 6.45 0.56 -1.86
N LEU A 146 7.14 -0.44 -1.33
CA LEU A 146 6.57 -1.76 -1.07
C LEU A 146 5.50 -1.70 0.04
N SER A 147 5.74 -0.92 1.10
CA SER A 147 4.76 -0.68 2.15
C SER A 147 3.46 -0.08 1.60
N GLU A 148 3.56 0.94 0.74
CA GLU A 148 2.39 1.52 0.06
C GLU A 148 1.62 0.49 -0.78
N MET A 149 2.34 -0.35 -1.53
CA MET A 149 1.72 -1.36 -2.40
C MET A 149 0.99 -2.43 -1.57
N LEU A 150 1.55 -2.81 -0.41
CA LEU A 150 0.93 -3.78 0.48
C LEU A 150 -0.34 -3.23 1.11
N ASN A 151 -0.34 -1.98 1.57
CA ASN A 151 -1.54 -1.36 2.14
C ASN A 151 -2.69 -1.31 1.12
N LYS A 152 -2.39 -0.93 -0.14
CA LYS A 152 -3.40 -0.93 -1.22
C LYS A 152 -3.94 -2.32 -1.55
N ALA A 153 -3.12 -3.36 -1.42
CA ALA A 153 -3.54 -4.72 -1.69
C ALA A 153 -4.42 -5.32 -0.57
N VAL A 154 -4.39 -4.75 0.64
CA VAL A 154 -5.24 -5.17 1.77
C VAL A 154 -6.61 -4.48 1.76
N GLU A 155 -6.73 -3.32 1.10
CA GLU A 155 -8.00 -2.57 0.99
C GLU A 155 -8.92 -3.08 -0.14
N LEU A 156 -8.48 -4.07 -0.93
CA LEU A 156 -9.22 -4.70 -2.04
C LEU A 156 -9.64 -6.13 -1.67
#